data_AF-G2QGQ2-F1
#
_entry.id   AF-G2QGQ2-F1
#
_cell.length_a   1.000
_cell.length_b   1.000
_cell.length_c   1.000
_cell.angle_alpha   90.00
_cell.angle_beta   90.00
_cell.angle_gamma   90.00
#
_symmetry.space_group_name_H-M   'P 1'
#
loop_
_entity.id
_entity.type
_entity.pdbx_description
1 polymer ?
#
loop_
_entity_poly.entity_id
_entity_poly.type
_entity_poly.pdbx_seq_one_letter_code
_entity_poly.pdbx_strand_id
1 'polypeptide(L)'
;MDRDATSATNLLERKNILIADILTSVRDYFNLALAPVDDTASTGQTAERSLAMETKLSAMIKSTEDLVSLSRRIRELWIIGALKPVTGEADQGMDMDSEQVFSLLGALRERQRQSLLQHAAAAGGGFTYEVGGLDGPAVPGSESK
;
A
#
# COMPACT_ATOMS: atom_id res chain seq x y z
N MET A 1 21.91 5.57 -4.50
CA MET A 1 21.95 4.85 -5.80
C MET A 1 21.50 3.38 -5.68
N ASP A 2 21.19 2.85 -4.48
CA ASP A 2 20.87 1.42 -4.28
C ASP A 2 19.39 1.00 -4.48
N ARG A 3 18.47 1.96 -4.64
CA ARG A 3 17.03 1.67 -4.74
C ARG A 3 16.65 1.01 -6.07
N ASP A 4 17.31 1.40 -7.16
CA ASP A 4 17.05 0.87 -8.50
C ASP A 4 17.60 -0.56 -8.68
N ALA A 5 18.79 -0.83 -8.11
CA ALA A 5 19.37 -2.16 -8.10
C ALA A 5 18.49 -3.16 -7.33
N THR A 6 17.95 -2.74 -6.17
CA THR A 6 17.06 -3.56 -5.35
C THR A 6 15.69 -3.82 -6.03
N SER A 7 15.19 -2.83 -6.78
CA SER A 7 13.93 -2.98 -7.51
C SER A 7 14.08 -3.90 -8.73
N ALA A 8 15.20 -3.79 -9.46
CA ALA A 8 15.51 -4.66 -10.59
C ALA A 8 15.75 -6.12 -10.18
N THR A 9 16.46 -6.36 -9.07
CA THR A 9 16.65 -7.71 -8.53
C THR A 9 15.34 -8.33 -8.05
N ASN A 10 14.44 -7.55 -7.43
CA ASN A 10 13.10 -8.01 -7.03
C ASN A 10 12.24 -8.44 -8.24
N LEU A 11 12.27 -7.69 -9.33
CA LEU A 11 11.53 -8.02 -10.55
C LEU A 11 12.08 -9.28 -11.24
N LEU A 12 13.40 -9.42 -11.28
CA LEU A 12 14.07 -10.57 -11.88
C LEU A 12 13.80 -11.85 -11.07
N GLU A 13 13.85 -11.74 -9.74
CA GLU A 13 13.48 -12.82 -8.83
C GLU A 13 12.01 -13.24 -9.02
N ARG A 14 11.10 -12.26 -9.05
CA ARG A 14 9.67 -12.54 -9.28
C ARG A 14 9.40 -13.21 -10.63
N LYS A 15 10.12 -12.81 -11.69
CA LYS A 15 10.06 -13.47 -12.99
C LYS A 15 10.54 -14.93 -12.90
N ASN A 16 11.63 -15.20 -12.20
CA ASN A 16 12.17 -16.55 -12.05
C ASN A 16 11.19 -17.45 -11.26
N ILE A 17 10.59 -16.94 -10.19
CA ILE A 17 9.56 -17.65 -9.42
C ILE A 17 8.37 -18.00 -10.32
N LEU A 18 7.82 -17.04 -11.07
CA LEU A 18 6.68 -17.29 -11.96
C LEU A 18 6.99 -18.32 -13.06
N ILE A 19 8.20 -18.30 -13.62
CA ILE A 19 8.62 -19.31 -14.61
C ILE A 19 8.73 -20.69 -13.95
N ALA A 20 9.30 -20.77 -12.76
CA ALA A 20 9.41 -22.03 -12.01
C ALA A 20 8.01 -22.59 -11.66
N ASP A 21 7.06 -21.72 -11.29
CA ASP A 21 5.69 -22.10 -10.98
C ASP A 21 4.94 -22.62 -12.22
N ILE A 22 5.13 -21.99 -13.39
CA ILE A 22 4.58 -22.49 -14.66
C ILE A 22 5.13 -23.87 -14.97
N LEU A 23 6.47 -24.04 -14.94
CA LEU A 23 7.12 -25.31 -15.25
C LEU A 23 6.72 -26.42 -14.28
N THR A 24 6.59 -26.10 -13.00
CA THR A 24 6.14 -27.04 -11.96
C THR A 24 4.69 -27.45 -12.20
N SER A 25 3.81 -26.50 -12.50
CA SER A 25 2.40 -26.77 -12.79
C SER A 25 2.23 -27.65 -14.03
N VAL A 26 3.01 -27.41 -15.09
CA VAL A 26 3.01 -28.25 -16.31
C VAL A 26 3.51 -29.66 -16.01
N ARG A 27 4.61 -29.78 -15.25
CA ARG A 27 5.14 -31.08 -14.83
C ARG A 27 4.12 -31.87 -14.01
N ASP A 28 3.49 -31.22 -13.03
CA ASP A 28 2.49 -31.85 -12.18
C ASP A 28 1.26 -32.30 -12.98
N TYR A 29 0.83 -31.49 -13.95
CA TYR A 29 -0.26 -31.85 -14.85
C TYR A 29 0.07 -33.11 -15.66
N PHE A 30 1.26 -33.17 -16.28
CA PHE A 30 1.68 -34.36 -17.02
C PHE A 30 1.83 -35.59 -16.12
N ASN A 31 2.33 -35.43 -14.89
CA ASN A 31 2.40 -36.52 -13.92
C ASN A 31 1.01 -37.07 -13.59
N LEU A 32 0.01 -36.20 -13.44
CA LEU A 32 -1.38 -36.62 -13.21
C LEU A 32 -1.98 -37.30 -14.44
N ALA A 33 -1.71 -36.79 -15.63
CA ALA A 33 -2.26 -37.29 -16.89
C ALA A 33 -1.65 -38.62 -17.33
N LEU A 34 -0.35 -38.81 -17.09
CA LEU A 34 0.41 -40.01 -17.45
C LEU A 34 0.49 -41.03 -16.30
N ALA A 35 -0.09 -40.73 -15.13
CA ALA A 35 -0.11 -41.66 -14.02
C ALA A 35 -0.83 -42.96 -14.45
N PRO A 36 -0.20 -44.14 -14.23
CA PRO A 36 -0.86 -45.41 -14.54
C PRO A 36 -2.21 -45.49 -13.83
N VAL A 37 -3.21 -45.93 -14.57
CA VAL A 37 -4.54 -46.25 -14.03
C VAL A 37 -4.46 -47.71 -13.61
N ASP A 38 -4.46 -47.96 -12.31
CA ASP A 38 -4.61 -49.32 -11.80
C ASP A 38 -5.99 -49.86 -12.20
N ASP A 39 -6.07 -51.16 -12.50
CA ASP A 39 -7.30 -51.85 -12.90
C ASP A 39 -8.40 -51.82 -11.80
N THR A 40 -8.07 -51.32 -10.61
CA THR A 40 -8.96 -51.10 -9.46
C THR A 40 -9.39 -49.64 -9.28
N ALA A 41 -9.11 -48.76 -10.24
CA ALA A 41 -9.41 -47.33 -10.13
C ALA A 41 -10.92 -47.11 -9.97
N SER A 42 -11.32 -46.70 -8.76
CA SER A 42 -12.71 -46.34 -8.46
C SER A 42 -13.08 -45.03 -9.18
N THR A 43 -14.37 -44.86 -9.55
CA THR A 43 -14.91 -43.62 -10.13
C THR A 43 -14.54 -42.38 -9.32
N GLY A 44 -14.40 -42.50 -8.00
CA GLY A 44 -13.95 -41.42 -7.13
C GLY A 44 -12.50 -40.97 -7.38
N GLN A 45 -11.59 -41.91 -7.66
CA GLN A 45 -10.19 -41.59 -7.96
C GLN A 45 -10.05 -40.92 -9.33
N THR A 46 -10.88 -41.30 -10.31
CA THR A 46 -10.93 -40.64 -11.61
C THR A 46 -11.44 -39.20 -11.49
N ALA A 47 -12.49 -38.98 -10.68
CA ALA A 47 -13.03 -37.64 -10.42
C ALA A 47 -12.03 -36.74 -9.66
N GLU A 48 -11.32 -37.30 -8.68
CA GLU A 48 -10.24 -36.62 -7.97
C GLU A 48 -9.11 -36.21 -8.93
N ARG A 49 -8.68 -37.13 -9.80
CA ARG A 49 -7.66 -36.85 -10.82
C ARG A 49 -8.10 -35.77 -11.80
N SER A 50 -9.35 -35.78 -12.26
CA SER A 50 -9.86 -34.71 -13.15
C SER A 50 -9.87 -33.34 -12.47
N LEU A 51 -10.27 -33.28 -11.18
CA LEU A 51 -10.24 -32.04 -10.42
C LEU A 51 -8.81 -31.55 -10.17
N ALA A 52 -7.89 -32.47 -9.84
CA ALA A 52 -6.48 -32.16 -9.67
C ALA A 52 -5.86 -31.62 -10.97
N MET A 53 -6.22 -32.18 -12.13
CA MET A 53 -5.78 -31.67 -13.43
C MET A 53 -6.30 -30.25 -13.70
N GLU A 54 -7.59 -29.99 -13.44
CA GLU A 54 -8.21 -28.68 -13.65
C GLU A 54 -7.60 -27.60 -12.77
N THR A 55 -7.32 -27.92 -11.50
CA THR A 55 -6.66 -26.99 -10.58
C THR A 55 -5.23 -26.67 -11.00
N LYS A 56 -4.45 -27.66 -11.48
CA LYS A 56 -3.08 -27.43 -11.99
C LYS A 56 -3.07 -26.59 -13.26
N LEU A 57 -4.02 -26.80 -14.17
CA LEU A 57 -4.22 -25.94 -15.35
C LEU A 57 -4.58 -24.50 -14.97
N SER A 58 -5.50 -24.33 -14.01
CA SER A 58 -5.89 -23.01 -13.53
C SER A 58 -4.72 -22.27 -12.87
N ALA A 59 -3.88 -22.97 -12.11
CA ALA A 59 -2.66 -22.41 -11.53
C ALA A 59 -1.66 -21.96 -12.61
N MET A 60 -1.50 -22.75 -13.68
CA MET A 60 -0.64 -22.39 -14.82
C MET A 60 -1.14 -21.13 -15.54
N ILE A 61 -2.46 -21.04 -15.79
CA ILE A 61 -3.07 -19.86 -16.43
C ILE A 61 -2.81 -18.63 -15.58
N LYS A 62 -3.10 -18.71 -14.27
CA LYS A 62 -2.86 -17.61 -13.33
C LYS A 62 -1.38 -17.17 -13.32
N SER A 63 -0.45 -18.11 -13.27
CA SER A 63 0.99 -17.78 -13.29
C SER A 63 1.42 -17.11 -14.61
N THR A 64 0.76 -17.44 -15.72
CA THR A 64 0.97 -16.79 -17.02
C THR A 64 0.39 -15.37 -17.05
N GLU A 65 -0.81 -15.18 -16.50
CA GLU A 65 -1.41 -13.84 -16.33
C GLU A 65 -0.54 -12.95 -15.44
N ASP A 66 -0.01 -13.49 -14.35
CA ASP A 66 0.91 -12.80 -13.45
C ASP A 66 2.22 -12.41 -14.17
N LEU A 67 2.72 -13.24 -15.08
CA LEU A 67 3.88 -12.92 -15.92
C LEU A 67 3.58 -11.79 -16.91
N VAL A 68 2.41 -11.80 -17.55
CA VAL A 68 1.99 -10.72 -18.45
C VAL A 68 1.79 -9.42 -17.67
N SER A 69 1.18 -9.48 -16.48
CA SER A 69 1.06 -8.36 -15.56
C SER A 69 2.42 -7.79 -15.16
N LEU A 70 3.40 -8.65 -14.84
CA LEU A 70 4.77 -8.24 -14.55
C LEU A 70 5.42 -7.54 -15.76
N SER A 71 5.22 -8.06 -16.98
CA SER A 71 5.77 -7.43 -18.19
C SER A 71 5.15 -6.05 -18.47
N ARG A 72 3.85 -5.89 -18.20
CA ARG A 72 3.18 -4.58 -18.23
C ARG A 72 3.78 -3.65 -17.19
N ARG A 73 4.02 -4.14 -15.96
CA ARG A 73 4.62 -3.33 -14.91
C ARG A 73 6.04 -2.88 -15.23
N ILE A 74 6.85 -3.75 -15.84
CA ILE A 74 8.18 -3.40 -16.36
C ILE A 74 8.02 -2.29 -17.41
N ARG A 75 7.11 -2.44 -18.37
CA ARG A 75 6.86 -1.40 -19.38
C ARG A 75 6.38 -0.07 -18.77
N GLU A 76 5.54 -0.11 -17.74
CA GLU A 76 5.12 1.08 -16.99
C GLU A 76 6.32 1.77 -16.34
N LEU A 77 7.24 1.01 -15.72
CA LEU A 77 8.49 1.56 -15.16
C LEU A 77 9.37 2.21 -16.23
N TRP A 78 9.40 1.66 -17.44
CA TRP A 78 10.11 2.26 -18.58
C TRP A 78 9.44 3.54 -19.10
N ILE A 79 8.11 3.60 -19.15
CA ILE A 79 7.35 4.75 -19.66
C ILE A 79 7.32 5.90 -18.64
N ILE A 80 7.11 5.58 -17.37
CA ILE A 80 7.10 6.56 -16.27
C ILE A 80 8.53 7.03 -15.95
N GLY A 81 9.53 6.19 -16.26
CA GLY A 81 10.92 6.38 -15.85
C GLY A 81 11.09 6.20 -14.33
N ALA A 82 12.34 6.16 -13.86
CA ALA A 82 12.58 6.51 -12.46
C ALA A 82 11.92 7.87 -12.24
N LEU A 83 11.01 8.02 -11.27
CA LEU A 83 10.58 9.36 -10.85
C LEU A 83 11.88 10.12 -10.62
N LYS A 84 12.18 11.05 -11.52
CA LYS A 84 13.32 11.95 -11.37
C LYS A 84 13.12 12.50 -9.96
N PRO A 85 14.05 12.30 -9.01
CA PRO A 85 13.92 12.95 -7.72
C PRO A 85 13.69 14.41 -8.05
N VAL A 86 12.59 14.97 -7.55
CA VAL A 86 12.23 16.36 -7.80
C VAL A 86 13.47 17.16 -7.43
N THR A 87 14.21 17.61 -8.44
CA THR A 87 15.46 18.30 -8.23
C THR A 87 15.10 19.66 -7.68
N GLY A 88 15.18 19.79 -6.35
CA GLY A 88 15.41 21.02 -5.61
C GLY A 88 14.28 22.03 -5.53
N GLU A 89 13.51 22.28 -6.58
CA GLU A 89 12.69 23.50 -6.63
C GLU A 89 11.22 23.29 -6.24
N ALA A 90 10.59 22.19 -6.68
CA ALA A 90 9.17 21.98 -6.39
C ALA A 90 8.91 21.47 -4.95
N ASP A 91 9.87 20.78 -4.34
CA ASP A 91 9.78 20.33 -2.93
C ASP A 91 9.98 21.52 -1.97
N GLN A 92 10.92 22.43 -2.28
CA GLN A 92 11.12 23.67 -1.53
C GLN A 92 9.92 24.61 -1.64
N GLY A 93 9.27 24.70 -2.80
CA GLY A 93 8.06 25.49 -2.97
C GLY A 93 6.91 24.98 -2.10
N MET A 94 6.72 23.66 -2.02
CA MET A 94 5.66 23.05 -1.21
C MET A 94 5.90 23.23 0.30
N ASP A 95 7.15 23.10 0.76
CA ASP A 95 7.49 23.34 2.16
C ASP A 95 7.32 24.82 2.54
N MET A 96 7.79 25.75 1.70
CA MET A 96 7.63 27.20 1.94
C MET A 96 6.16 27.62 1.95
N ASP A 97 5.34 27.11 1.02
CA ASP A 97 3.91 27.39 0.98
C ASP A 97 3.21 26.86 2.24
N SER A 98 3.62 25.67 2.72
CA SER A 98 3.07 25.09 3.94
C SER A 98 3.40 25.94 5.18
N GLU A 99 4.65 26.39 5.34
CA GLU A 99 5.07 27.27 6.42
C GLU A 99 4.32 28.61 6.40
N GLN A 100 4.11 29.17 5.21
CA GLN A 100 3.38 30.42 5.04
C GLN A 100 1.91 30.26 5.46
N VAL A 101 1.26 29.15 5.08
CA VAL A 101 -0.12 28.84 5.50
C VAL A 101 -0.20 28.65 7.01
N PHE A 102 0.76 27.94 7.63
CA PHE A 102 0.81 27.77 9.09
C PHE A 102 0.95 29.10 9.83
N SER A 103 1.81 30.00 9.33
CA SER A 103 1.99 31.34 9.92
C SER A 103 0.71 32.18 9.84
N LEU A 104 0.00 32.12 8.70
CA LEU A 104 -1.25 32.85 8.49
C LEU A 104 -2.36 32.30 9.38
N LEU A 105 -2.46 30.97 9.52
CA LEU A 105 -3.43 30.33 10.41
C LEU A 105 -3.17 30.70 11.88
N GLY A 106 -1.89 30.74 12.28
CA GLY A 106 -1.47 31.19 13.62
C GLY A 106 -1.90 32.63 13.91
N ALA A 107 -1.66 33.55 12.96
CA ALA A 107 -2.06 34.95 13.08
C ALA A 107 -3.58 35.13 13.17
N LEU A 108 -4.36 34.35 12.40
CA LEU A 108 -5.83 34.36 12.48
C LEU A 108 -6.32 33.84 13.83
N ARG A 109 -5.71 32.77 14.35
CA ARG A 109 -6.03 32.20 15.66
C ARG A 109 -5.73 33.18 16.79
N GLU A 110 -4.63 33.92 16.71
CA GLU A 110 -4.29 34.99 17.66
C GLU A 110 -5.34 36.11 17.66
N ARG A 111 -5.73 36.55 16.47
CA ARG A 111 -6.74 37.61 16.30
C ARG A 111 -8.09 37.21 16.87
N GLN A 112 -8.50 35.96 16.65
CA GLN A 112 -9.71 35.40 17.25
C GLN A 112 -9.59 35.30 18.78
N ARG A 113 -8.42 34.93 19.31
CA ARG A 113 -8.20 34.91 20.77
C ARG A 113 -8.35 36.32 21.37
N GLN A 114 -7.76 37.32 20.72
CA GLN A 114 -7.85 38.72 21.17
C GLN A 114 -9.27 39.27 21.09
N SER A 115 -10.04 38.91 20.05
CA SER A 115 -11.45 39.36 19.97
C SER A 115 -12.30 38.73 21.06
N LEU A 116 -12.13 37.44 21.35
CA LEU A 116 -12.82 36.75 22.45
C LEU A 116 -12.45 37.35 23.80
N LEU A 117 -11.18 37.70 24.02
CA LEU A 117 -10.73 38.41 25.23
C LEU A 117 -11.39 39.79 25.35
N GLN A 118 -11.51 40.55 24.27
CA GLN A 118 -12.17 41.86 24.29
C GLN A 118 -13.68 41.75 24.57
N HIS A 119 -14.35 40.73 24.01
CA HIS A 119 -15.77 40.49 24.25
C HIS A 119 -16.03 39.94 25.67
N ALA A 120 -15.14 39.09 26.19
CA ALA A 120 -15.21 38.56 27.55
C ALA A 120 -14.88 39.63 28.61
N ALA A 121 -13.91 40.51 28.34
CA ALA A 121 -13.58 41.63 29.20
C ALA A 121 -14.73 42.65 29.29
N ALA A 122 -15.48 42.87 28.20
CA ALA A 122 -16.69 43.69 28.21
C ALA A 122 -17.85 43.09 29.02
N ALA A 123 -17.85 41.76 29.23
CA ALA A 123 -18.88 41.05 29.98
C ALA A 123 -18.57 40.91 31.50
N GLY A 124 -17.49 41.50 32.00
CA GLY A 124 -17.19 41.58 33.43
C GLY A 124 -16.73 40.27 34.09
N GLY A 125 -16.45 39.21 33.32
CA GLY A 125 -15.95 37.93 33.82
C GLY A 125 -14.46 37.75 33.54
N GLY A 126 -13.64 37.60 34.59
CA GLY A 126 -12.22 37.26 34.46
C GLY A 126 -12.05 35.79 34.08
N PHE A 127 -11.69 35.52 32.82
CA PHE A 127 -11.36 34.17 32.35
C PHE A 127 -9.87 34.05 32.06
N THR A 128 -9.26 32.97 32.55
CA THR A 128 -7.89 32.55 32.22
C THR A 128 -7.96 31.37 31.26
N TYR A 129 -7.20 31.41 30.18
CA TYR A 129 -7.09 30.30 29.22
C TYR A 129 -5.81 29.50 29.49
N GLU A 130 -5.91 28.18 29.52
CA GLU A 130 -4.77 27.27 29.47
C GLU A 130 -4.61 26.69 28.06
N VAL A 131 -3.38 26.63 27.57
CA VAL A 131 -3.06 26.04 26.26
C VAL A 131 -3.02 24.53 26.43
N GLY A 132 -4.11 23.86 26.05
CA GLY A 132 -4.12 22.40 25.91
C GLY A 132 -3.18 21.95 24.79
N GLY A 133 -2.45 20.86 25.01
CA GLY A 133 -1.65 20.20 23.98
C GLY A 133 -2.50 19.75 22.78
N LEU A 134 -1.85 19.32 21.70
CA LEU A 134 -2.50 18.91 20.44
C LEU A 134 -3.41 17.68 20.56
N ASP A 135 -3.40 16.99 21.71
CA ASP A 135 -4.44 16.01 22.05
C ASP A 135 -5.70 16.75 22.48
N GLY A 136 -6.82 16.46 21.83
CA GLY A 136 -8.11 17.13 22.01
C GLY A 136 -8.57 17.27 23.47
N PRO A 137 -9.62 18.07 23.72
CA PRO A 137 -9.98 18.50 25.08
C PRO A 137 -10.19 17.30 26.02
N ALA A 138 -9.56 17.36 27.19
CA ALA A 138 -9.77 16.39 28.26
C ALA A 138 -11.26 16.31 28.59
N VAL A 139 -11.82 15.09 28.51
CA VAL A 139 -13.21 14.82 28.85
C VAL A 139 -13.42 15.14 30.34
N PRO A 140 -14.37 16.02 30.70
CA PRO A 140 -14.63 16.34 32.10
C PRO A 140 -15.26 15.13 32.79
N GLY A 141 -14.53 14.53 33.76
CA GLY A 141 -15.09 13.50 34.64
C GLY A 141 -14.18 12.34 35.08
N SER A 142 -12.88 12.33 34.78
CA SER A 142 -11.96 11.31 35.32
C SER A 142 -11.12 11.84 36.49
N GLU A 143 -11.80 12.22 37.57
CA GLU A 143 -11.14 12.26 38.87
C GLU A 143 -11.07 10.83 39.43
N SER A 144 -9.82 10.47 39.73
CA SER A 144 -9.33 9.37 40.55
C SER A 144 -10.25 8.92 41.68
N LYS A 145 -10.38 7.59 41.80
CA LYS A 145 -10.31 6.92 43.10
C LYS A 145 -9.18 5.90 43.07
#